data_AF-A0A2V7UFA3-F1
#
_entry.id   AF-A0A2V7UFA3-F1
#
_cell.length_a   1.000
_cell.length_b   1.000
_cell.length_c   1.000
_cell.angle_alpha   90.00
_cell.angle_beta   90.00
_cell.angle_gamma   90.00
#
_symmetry.space_group_name_H-M   'P 1'
#
loop_
_entity.id
_entity.type
_entity.pdbx_description
1 polymer ?
#
loop_
_entity_poly.entity_id
_entity_poly.type
_entity_poly.pdbx_seq_one_letter_code
_entity_poly.pdbx_strand_id
1 'polypeptide(L)'
;MSLQLVAAVLMLVGCSVYDAARAAVAAAEAAPAAQPLPANASTALAEKDNTLHSAWFERNFIQAYHKVGHRNPKWDPAAEAFLRESAPSFLGLAPGDTPDLRARATAILETGCDDPAVLYLAARATAESEKASREASELFERAVAGMHDTPYPRGAARFVASALRRDYEQRQEGTGKRAALDPVEVRWFKESLTDGSYTPGENAVFARHFVMGTGAWLLERNLAAVGSAVESTGWIEPWVRLLLDGERRIDEAWNSRGGRYADKVKDEEWKGMRESLASARKALTESWRLRPDRPEAATLMIGIAMTDRAPGETPRVWFDRAVAARFDYMPAYEKLQNASRGRWSGDPGALLALARECAATRRFDTDVPLQAFWAVEQMEWDSYEEARHEGEFDDPEEAHQAAKAAVLPPSPYKSDDVYELVSTVLMRYRRNPGVWRGQTYAAYQVEVDYKAEKYDDARKVLDELGGMLEPEARRRVGGPFPEARIYALASPLGSDVKRAEDLYRADKVAEALVLLKKARAAAPPPALPYFDQRLAAGRIEADMAGGRPVTLFSARTLAGWTPVNGTWKV
;
A
#
# COMPACT_ATOMS: atom_id res chain seq x y z
N MET A 1 -11.96 -23.63 -43.47
CA MET A 1 -10.94 -22.62 -43.10
C MET A 1 -11.62 -21.63 -42.16
N SER A 2 -12.00 -22.18 -40.99
CA SER A 2 -12.87 -21.62 -39.97
C SER A 2 -12.71 -22.53 -38.73
N LEU A 3 -12.84 -21.96 -37.53
CA LEU A 3 -12.95 -22.63 -36.22
C LEU A 3 -11.78 -23.53 -35.75
N GLN A 4 -11.03 -23.05 -34.74
CA GLN A 4 -10.81 -23.75 -33.46
C GLN A 4 -10.01 -22.82 -32.51
N LEU A 5 -10.67 -21.74 -32.06
CA LEU A 5 -10.44 -21.19 -30.73
C LEU A 5 -11.39 -21.96 -29.81
N VAL A 6 -10.86 -22.71 -28.85
CA VAL A 6 -11.43 -23.24 -27.59
C VAL A 6 -10.59 -24.47 -27.21
N ALA A 7 -9.54 -24.23 -26.41
CA ALA A 7 -8.79 -25.16 -25.55
C ALA A 7 -7.62 -24.33 -24.99
N ALA A 8 -7.38 -24.18 -23.69
CA ALA A 8 -7.53 -25.17 -22.65
C ALA A 8 -8.04 -24.55 -21.34
N VAL A 9 -9.20 -25.03 -20.90
CA VAL A 9 -9.49 -25.24 -19.48
C VAL A 9 -8.50 -26.31 -19.01
N LEU A 10 -7.49 -25.95 -18.23
CA LEU A 10 -6.67 -26.91 -17.50
C LEU A 10 -7.37 -27.23 -16.18
N MET A 11 -8.26 -28.22 -16.23
CA MET A 11 -8.53 -29.06 -15.07
C MET A 11 -7.23 -29.78 -14.71
N LEU A 12 -6.52 -29.31 -13.68
CA LEU A 12 -5.51 -30.11 -13.00
C LEU A 12 -6.13 -30.73 -11.75
N VAL A 13 -6.63 -31.95 -11.94
CA VAL A 13 -6.78 -32.92 -10.86
C VAL A 13 -5.38 -33.22 -10.32
N GLY A 14 -5.11 -32.81 -9.07
CA GLY A 14 -4.07 -33.42 -8.23
C GLY A 14 -2.63 -32.93 -8.39
N CYS A 15 -2.36 -31.66 -8.68
CA CYS A 15 -1.07 -31.07 -8.32
C CYS A 15 -1.10 -30.73 -6.83
N SER A 16 -0.14 -31.25 -6.05
CA SER A 16 -0.03 -30.83 -4.66
C SER A 16 0.35 -29.34 -4.63
N VAL A 17 -0.05 -28.66 -3.58
CA VAL A 17 0.28 -27.25 -3.32
C VAL A 17 1.81 -26.98 -3.36
N TYR A 18 2.63 -28.02 -3.17
CA TYR A 18 4.09 -28.00 -3.31
C TYR A 18 4.60 -27.93 -4.76
N ASP A 19 3.79 -28.37 -5.72
CA ASP A 19 4.15 -28.44 -7.14
C ASP A 19 3.95 -27.10 -7.85
N ALA A 20 2.97 -26.29 -7.42
CA ALA A 20 2.75 -24.94 -7.95
C ALA A 20 3.88 -23.97 -7.58
N ALA A 21 4.31 -23.97 -6.30
CA ALA A 21 5.43 -23.16 -5.84
C ALA A 21 6.75 -23.57 -6.50
N ARG A 22 7.02 -24.88 -6.66
CA ARG A 22 8.19 -25.36 -7.43
C ARG A 22 8.12 -25.02 -8.91
N ALA A 23 6.93 -25.11 -9.52
CA ALA A 23 6.75 -24.76 -10.93
C ALA A 23 7.01 -23.28 -11.18
N ALA A 24 6.59 -22.38 -10.28
CA ALA A 24 6.91 -20.95 -10.36
C ALA A 24 8.42 -20.68 -10.23
N VAL A 25 9.11 -21.36 -9.30
CA VAL A 25 10.57 -21.25 -9.13
C VAL A 25 11.33 -21.81 -10.34
N ALA A 26 10.94 -22.98 -10.84
CA ALA A 26 11.57 -23.61 -12.01
C ALA A 26 11.29 -22.85 -13.31
N ALA A 27 10.10 -22.26 -13.47
CA ALA A 27 9.78 -21.39 -14.60
C ALA A 27 10.62 -20.09 -14.57
N ALA A 28 10.84 -19.52 -13.38
CA ALA A 28 11.73 -18.37 -13.20
C ALA A 28 13.20 -18.68 -13.54
N GLU A 29 13.65 -19.92 -13.37
CA GLU A 29 14.98 -20.38 -13.81
C GLU A 29 15.10 -20.55 -15.33
N ALA A 30 13.96 -20.72 -16.03
CA ALA A 30 13.91 -20.98 -17.48
C ALA A 30 13.55 -19.75 -18.33
N ALA A 31 13.11 -18.64 -17.74
CA ALA A 31 12.73 -17.43 -18.47
C ALA A 31 13.96 -16.71 -19.09
N PRO A 32 13.88 -16.22 -20.35
CA PRO A 32 14.97 -15.47 -20.96
C PRO A 32 15.23 -14.18 -20.18
N ALA A 33 16.50 -13.93 -19.84
CA ALA A 33 16.90 -12.78 -19.05
C ALA A 33 16.49 -11.47 -19.75
N ALA A 34 15.62 -10.69 -19.09
CA ALA A 34 15.38 -9.31 -19.46
C ALA A 34 16.71 -8.52 -19.40
N GLN A 35 16.79 -7.41 -20.14
CA GLN A 35 17.96 -6.53 -20.03
C GLN A 35 18.12 -6.07 -18.58
N PRO A 36 19.29 -6.24 -17.94
CA PRO A 36 19.47 -5.85 -16.56
C PRO A 36 19.21 -4.36 -16.33
N LEU A 37 18.59 -4.03 -15.21
CA LEU A 37 18.44 -2.65 -14.74
C LEU A 37 19.80 -1.91 -14.71
N PRO A 38 19.85 -0.64 -15.13
CA PRO A 38 21.10 0.12 -15.21
C PRO A 38 21.60 0.51 -13.81
N ALA A 39 22.49 -0.28 -13.23
CA ALA A 39 23.05 -0.04 -11.90
C ALA A 39 23.77 1.33 -11.75
N ASN A 40 24.19 1.94 -12.85
CA ASN A 40 24.86 3.25 -12.90
C ASN A 40 23.91 4.43 -13.19
N ALA A 41 22.59 4.23 -13.22
CA ALA A 41 21.64 5.28 -13.54
C ALA A 41 21.59 6.38 -12.47
N SER A 42 21.45 7.64 -12.90
CA SER A 42 21.42 8.80 -11.99
C SER A 42 20.07 8.95 -11.28
N THR A 43 20.11 9.41 -10.03
CA THR A 43 18.94 9.84 -9.23
C THR A 43 18.75 11.37 -9.26
N ALA A 44 19.53 12.11 -10.06
CA ALA A 44 19.54 13.58 -10.03
C ALA A 44 18.16 14.22 -10.33
N LEU A 45 17.34 13.58 -11.16
CA LEU A 45 15.98 14.06 -11.43
C LEU A 45 15.09 13.97 -10.19
N ALA A 46 15.22 12.90 -9.40
CA ALA A 46 14.51 12.74 -8.14
C ALA A 46 14.85 13.86 -7.16
N GLU A 47 16.14 14.15 -6.98
CA GLU A 47 16.63 15.22 -6.11
C GLU A 47 16.11 16.60 -6.55
N LYS A 48 16.13 16.86 -7.86
CA LYS A 48 15.59 18.10 -8.43
C LYS A 48 14.09 18.24 -8.19
N ASP A 49 13.32 17.20 -8.44
CA ASP A 49 11.86 17.22 -8.25
C ASP A 49 11.50 17.33 -6.76
N ASN A 50 12.23 16.64 -5.88
CA ASN A 50 12.06 16.76 -4.43
C ASN A 50 12.36 18.19 -3.94
N THR A 51 13.39 18.84 -4.49
CA THR A 51 13.72 20.24 -4.18
C THR A 51 12.59 21.18 -4.60
N LEU A 52 12.06 21.01 -5.81
CA LEU A 52 10.92 21.80 -6.31
C LEU A 52 9.68 21.59 -5.44
N HIS A 53 9.40 20.35 -5.05
CA HIS A 53 8.23 20.01 -4.25
C HIS A 53 8.34 20.55 -2.82
N SER A 54 9.52 20.49 -2.20
CA SER A 54 9.80 21.13 -0.91
C SER A 54 9.65 22.65 -0.96
N ALA A 55 10.12 23.30 -2.04
CA ALA A 55 9.93 24.73 -2.23
C ALA A 55 8.45 25.11 -2.40
N TRP A 56 7.67 24.27 -3.09
CA TRP A 56 6.23 24.42 -3.19
C TRP A 56 5.55 24.35 -1.82
N PHE A 57 5.93 23.37 -0.98
CA PHE A 57 5.38 23.21 0.37
C PHE A 57 5.74 24.39 1.27
N GLU A 58 7.00 24.83 1.26
CA GLU A 58 7.46 26.01 2.01
C GLU A 58 6.61 27.24 1.69
N ARG A 59 6.33 27.48 0.40
CA ARG A 59 5.50 28.61 -0.04
C ARG A 59 4.04 28.47 0.38
N ASN A 60 3.45 27.29 0.18
CA ASN A 60 2.01 27.10 0.30
C ASN A 60 1.52 26.77 1.71
N PHE A 61 2.39 26.26 2.59
CA PHE A 61 2.06 25.94 3.97
C PHE A 61 2.77 26.87 4.96
N ILE A 62 4.11 26.96 4.90
CA ILE A 62 4.88 27.67 5.93
C ILE A 62 4.79 29.18 5.76
N GLN A 63 5.14 29.69 4.58
CA GLN A 63 5.03 31.12 4.30
C GLN A 63 3.58 31.59 4.30
N ALA A 64 2.64 30.73 3.89
CA ALA A 64 1.21 31.02 3.99
C ALA A 64 0.76 31.14 5.46
N TYR A 65 1.16 30.21 6.34
CA TYR A 65 0.92 30.32 7.77
C TYR A 65 1.42 31.66 8.32
N HIS A 66 2.62 32.08 7.90
CA HIS A 66 3.13 33.37 8.36
C HIS A 66 2.30 34.57 7.93
N LYS A 67 1.73 34.54 6.72
CA LYS A 67 1.01 35.66 6.12
C LYS A 67 -0.46 35.73 6.50
N VAL A 68 -1.12 34.58 6.57
CA VAL A 68 -2.59 34.49 6.67
C VAL A 68 -3.08 33.53 7.75
N GLY A 69 -2.20 32.71 8.34
CA GLY A 69 -2.59 31.73 9.35
C GLY A 69 -3.11 32.35 10.65
N HIS A 70 -3.74 31.53 11.49
CA HIS A 70 -4.15 31.93 12.83
C HIS A 70 -2.93 32.02 13.75
N ARG A 71 -2.42 33.23 13.92
CA ARG A 71 -1.20 33.53 14.69
C ARG A 71 -1.51 33.77 16.17
N ASN A 72 -0.76 33.10 17.04
CA ASN A 72 -0.77 33.35 18.47
C ASN A 72 0.61 33.01 19.07
N PRO A 73 1.24 33.93 19.83
CA PRO A 73 2.52 33.67 20.47
C PRO A 73 2.58 32.41 21.35
N LYS A 74 1.42 31.93 21.85
CA LYS A 74 1.33 30.69 22.65
C LYS A 74 1.68 29.44 21.86
N TRP A 75 1.39 29.39 20.56
CA TRP A 75 1.61 28.20 19.73
C TRP A 75 2.48 28.44 18.50
N ASP A 76 2.67 29.68 18.06
CA ASP A 76 3.40 30.03 16.84
C ASP A 76 4.73 29.27 16.66
N PRO A 77 5.66 29.22 17.65
CA PRO A 77 6.91 28.51 17.48
C PRO A 77 6.72 27.00 17.29
N ALA A 78 5.77 26.40 18.01
CA ALA A 78 5.49 24.97 17.95
C ALA A 78 4.73 24.60 16.66
N ALA A 79 3.79 25.46 16.23
CA ALA A 79 3.05 25.31 14.99
C ALA A 79 3.98 25.35 13.78
N GLU A 80 4.87 26.34 13.68
CA GLU A 80 5.83 26.42 12.56
C GLU A 80 6.74 25.19 12.53
N ALA A 81 7.31 24.80 13.68
CA ALA A 81 8.15 23.61 13.78
C ALA A 81 7.40 22.35 13.32
N PHE A 82 6.16 22.16 13.77
CA PHE A 82 5.34 21.02 13.38
C PHE A 82 4.97 21.00 11.90
N LEU A 83 4.64 22.14 11.30
CA LEU A 83 4.38 22.21 9.86
C LEU A 83 5.64 21.79 9.07
N ARG A 84 6.83 22.23 9.49
CA ARG A 84 8.11 21.84 8.86
C ARG A 84 8.43 20.36 9.08
N GLU A 85 8.26 19.86 10.30
CA GLU A 85 8.45 18.43 10.66
C GLU A 85 7.48 17.51 9.88
N SER A 86 6.30 18.01 9.50
CA SER A 86 5.30 17.28 8.72
C SER A 86 5.57 17.24 7.21
N ALA A 87 6.48 18.08 6.71
CA ALA A 87 6.74 18.20 5.26
C ALA A 87 7.20 16.87 4.62
N PRO A 88 8.15 16.10 5.19
CA PRO A 88 8.57 14.83 4.58
C PRO A 88 7.42 13.83 4.39
N SER A 89 6.56 13.67 5.42
CA SER A 89 5.37 12.81 5.33
C SER A 89 4.37 13.32 4.29
N PHE A 90 4.15 14.64 4.18
CA PHE A 90 3.30 15.21 3.12
C PHE A 90 3.84 14.95 1.72
N LEU A 91 5.14 15.12 1.52
CA LEU A 91 5.78 15.06 0.22
C LEU A 91 6.04 13.61 -0.25
N GLY A 92 5.89 12.64 0.65
CA GLY A 92 6.29 11.25 0.43
C GLY A 92 7.80 11.12 0.29
N LEU A 93 8.56 11.92 1.05
CA LEU A 93 10.01 11.86 1.14
C LEU A 93 10.41 10.92 2.27
N ALA A 94 11.65 10.44 2.20
CA ALA A 94 12.28 9.68 3.28
C ALA A 94 11.98 10.30 4.65
N PRO A 95 11.29 9.59 5.55
CA PRO A 95 11.30 9.99 6.94
C PRO A 95 12.76 9.93 7.43
N GLY A 96 13.34 11.08 7.81
CA GLY A 96 14.55 11.08 8.64
C GLY A 96 14.26 10.46 10.01
N ASP A 97 15.07 10.81 11.03
CA ASP A 97 14.70 10.64 12.44
C ASP A 97 13.39 11.39 12.69
N THR A 98 12.27 10.71 12.48
CA THR A 98 10.98 11.36 12.34
C THR A 98 10.42 11.57 13.73
N PRO A 99 10.17 12.81 14.16
CA PRO A 99 9.51 13.08 15.42
C PRO A 99 8.17 12.35 15.42
N ASP A 100 7.70 11.94 16.60
CA ASP A 100 6.35 11.41 16.77
C ASP A 100 5.34 12.52 16.45
N LEU A 101 4.94 12.59 15.18
CA LEU A 101 4.07 13.65 14.66
C LEU A 101 2.69 13.61 15.34
N ARG A 102 2.22 12.45 15.80
CA ARG A 102 0.97 12.36 16.56
C ARG A 102 1.14 13.02 17.93
N ALA A 103 2.20 12.67 18.67
CA ALA A 103 2.47 13.28 19.97
C ALA A 103 2.70 14.80 19.85
N ARG A 104 3.42 15.24 18.81
CA ARG A 104 3.60 16.67 18.48
C ARG A 104 2.27 17.37 18.20
N ALA A 105 1.42 16.75 17.38
CA ALA A 105 0.10 17.26 17.06
C ALA A 105 -0.74 17.41 18.34
N THR A 106 -0.83 16.38 19.19
CA THR A 106 -1.55 16.44 20.47
C THR A 106 -1.07 17.60 21.34
N ALA A 107 0.24 17.76 21.53
CA ALA A 107 0.80 18.84 22.34
C ALA A 107 0.45 20.24 21.81
N ILE A 108 0.41 20.42 20.49
CA ILE A 108 0.04 21.72 19.88
C ILE A 108 -1.46 21.98 20.02
N LEU A 109 -2.30 20.96 19.81
CA LEU A 109 -3.76 21.11 19.96
C LEU A 109 -4.15 21.47 21.40
N GLU A 110 -3.44 20.97 22.42
CA GLU A 110 -3.64 21.31 23.83
C GLU A 110 -3.39 22.80 24.14
N THR A 111 -2.62 23.51 23.31
CA THR A 111 -2.44 24.98 23.44
C THR A 111 -3.66 25.78 22.99
N GLY A 112 -4.65 25.12 22.38
CA GLY A 112 -5.81 25.74 21.74
C GLY A 112 -5.57 26.19 20.30
N CYS A 113 -4.51 25.70 19.64
CA CYS A 113 -4.23 26.03 18.25
C CYS A 113 -5.38 25.58 17.34
N ASP A 114 -5.91 26.52 16.56
CA ASP A 114 -7.03 26.32 15.64
C ASP A 114 -6.69 26.65 14.18
N ASP A 115 -5.39 26.82 13.87
CA ASP A 115 -4.94 27.12 12.53
C ASP A 115 -5.27 25.98 11.55
N PRO A 116 -5.92 26.26 10.40
CA PRO A 116 -6.39 25.20 9.51
C PRO A 116 -5.27 24.35 8.89
N ALA A 117 -4.07 24.88 8.66
CA ALA A 117 -2.96 24.09 8.14
C ALA A 117 -2.40 23.15 9.21
N VAL A 118 -2.33 23.60 10.47
CA VAL A 118 -1.93 22.78 11.61
C VAL A 118 -2.95 21.67 11.86
N LEU A 119 -4.25 22.00 11.88
CA LEU A 119 -5.34 21.02 12.04
C LEU A 119 -5.31 19.94 10.95
N TYR A 120 -5.05 20.33 9.70
CA TYR A 120 -4.92 19.40 8.59
C TYR A 120 -3.78 18.39 8.78
N LEU A 121 -2.58 18.87 9.13
CA LEU A 121 -1.42 17.98 9.32
C LEU A 121 -1.55 17.14 10.60
N ALA A 122 -2.19 17.67 11.65
CA ALA A 122 -2.56 16.92 12.84
C ALA A 122 -3.56 15.78 12.53
N ALA A 123 -4.59 16.06 11.71
CA ALA A 123 -5.54 15.06 11.24
C ALA A 123 -4.84 13.93 10.47
N ARG A 124 -3.88 14.28 9.59
CA ARG A 124 -3.08 13.30 8.85
C ARG A 124 -2.21 12.44 9.77
N ALA A 125 -1.48 13.04 10.70
CA ALA A 125 -0.65 12.29 11.65
C ALA A 125 -1.50 11.32 12.49
N THR A 126 -2.70 11.76 12.89
CA THR A 126 -3.66 10.92 13.63
C THR A 126 -4.16 9.76 12.76
N ALA A 127 -4.62 10.04 11.53
CA ALA A 127 -5.14 9.03 10.60
C ALA A 127 -4.09 7.99 10.16
N GLU A 128 -2.82 8.40 10.05
CA GLU A 128 -1.70 7.49 9.76
C GLU A 128 -1.47 6.49 10.90
N SER A 129 -1.61 6.93 12.15
CA SER A 129 -1.46 6.07 13.33
C SER A 129 -2.69 5.22 13.64
N GLU A 130 -3.88 5.72 13.30
CA GLU A 130 -5.17 5.12 13.64
C GLU A 130 -6.15 5.30 12.47
N LYS A 131 -6.25 4.26 11.63
CA LYS A 131 -7.15 4.25 10.49
C LYS A 131 -8.60 4.47 10.96
N ALA A 132 -9.36 5.28 10.21
CA ALA A 132 -10.75 5.62 10.51
C ALA A 132 -10.97 6.30 11.88
N SER A 133 -9.97 6.98 12.43
CA SER A 133 -10.09 7.75 13.68
C SER A 133 -11.15 8.86 13.56
N ARG A 134 -12.10 8.88 14.51
CA ARG A 134 -13.10 9.95 14.61
C ARG A 134 -12.46 11.30 14.94
N GLU A 135 -11.42 11.28 15.77
CA GLU A 135 -10.63 12.47 16.10
C GLU A 135 -9.99 13.06 14.83
N ALA A 136 -9.39 12.22 13.98
CA ALA A 136 -8.85 12.67 12.71
C ALA A 136 -9.93 13.28 11.81
N SER A 137 -11.12 12.67 11.75
CA SER A 137 -12.27 13.17 11.00
C SER A 137 -12.70 14.57 11.46
N GLU A 138 -12.85 14.77 12.78
CA GLU A 138 -13.22 16.06 13.37
C GLU A 138 -12.15 17.15 13.10
N LEU A 139 -10.86 16.78 13.12
CA LEU A 139 -9.78 17.68 12.74
C LEU A 139 -9.81 18.05 11.25
N PHE A 140 -10.09 17.09 10.35
CA PHE A 140 -10.25 17.37 8.92
C PHE A 140 -11.46 18.28 8.65
N GLU A 141 -12.60 18.04 9.29
CA GLU A 141 -13.80 18.88 9.16
C GLU A 141 -13.51 20.34 9.58
N ARG A 142 -12.85 20.52 10.73
CA ARG A 142 -12.41 21.84 11.21
C ARG A 142 -11.38 22.49 10.30
N ALA A 143 -10.44 21.72 9.76
CA ALA A 143 -9.44 22.22 8.83
C ALA A 143 -10.09 22.72 7.52
N VAL A 144 -11.05 21.97 6.96
CA VAL A 144 -11.81 22.42 5.77
C VAL A 144 -12.57 23.71 6.07
N ALA A 145 -13.28 23.77 7.20
CA ALA A 145 -13.99 24.99 7.62
C ALA A 145 -13.04 26.19 7.78
N GLY A 146 -11.91 26.02 8.48
CA GLY A 146 -10.92 27.08 8.64
C GLY A 146 -10.27 27.51 7.31
N MET A 147 -10.09 26.59 6.35
CA MET A 147 -9.61 26.93 4.99
C MET A 147 -10.65 27.73 4.19
N HIS A 148 -11.95 27.66 4.52
CA HIS A 148 -12.93 28.57 3.92
C HIS A 148 -12.73 30.01 4.42
N ASP A 149 -12.52 30.18 5.72
CA ASP A 149 -12.46 31.48 6.38
C ASP A 149 -11.08 32.15 6.25
N THR A 150 -10.03 31.34 6.13
CA THR A 150 -8.65 31.80 6.05
C THR A 150 -8.13 31.73 4.61
N PRO A 151 -7.56 32.81 4.04
CA PRO A 151 -7.15 32.86 2.64
C PRO A 151 -5.81 32.16 2.37
N TYR A 152 -5.67 30.90 2.81
CA TYR A 152 -4.55 30.06 2.40
C TYR A 152 -4.55 29.83 0.88
N PRO A 153 -3.37 29.66 0.25
CA PRO A 153 -3.28 29.24 -1.15
C PRO A 153 -4.15 28.02 -1.42
N ARG A 154 -4.96 28.10 -2.46
CA ARG A 154 -6.00 27.11 -2.75
C ARG A 154 -5.44 25.78 -3.19
N GLY A 155 -4.18 25.76 -3.64
CA GLY A 155 -3.40 24.54 -3.83
C GLY A 155 -3.26 23.74 -2.54
N ALA A 156 -3.00 24.38 -1.40
CA ALA A 156 -2.96 23.74 -0.09
C ALA A 156 -4.37 23.39 0.42
N ALA A 157 -5.33 24.34 0.34
CA ALA A 157 -6.70 24.13 0.80
C ALA A 157 -7.37 22.91 0.10
N ARG A 158 -7.13 22.73 -1.21
CA ARG A 158 -7.61 21.58 -1.97
C ARG A 158 -7.17 20.25 -1.35
N PHE A 159 -5.92 20.13 -0.90
CA PHE A 159 -5.44 18.90 -0.25
C PHE A 159 -6.19 18.59 1.06
N VAL A 160 -6.67 19.62 1.76
CA VAL A 160 -7.49 19.46 2.96
C VAL A 160 -8.86 18.87 2.60
N ALA A 161 -9.54 19.41 1.60
CA ALA A 161 -10.82 18.88 1.11
C ALA A 161 -10.69 17.44 0.57
N SER A 162 -9.65 17.19 -0.23
CA SER A 162 -9.30 15.86 -0.72
C SER A 162 -9.15 14.84 0.42
N ALA A 163 -8.45 15.22 1.49
CA ALA A 163 -8.16 14.32 2.62
C ALA A 163 -9.41 14.03 3.44
N LEU A 164 -10.26 15.04 3.72
CA LEU A 164 -11.54 14.82 4.40
C LEU A 164 -12.43 13.88 3.60
N ARG A 165 -12.48 14.03 2.28
CA ARG A 165 -13.27 13.13 1.44
C ARG A 165 -12.75 11.70 1.49
N ARG A 166 -11.43 11.52 1.45
CA ARG A 166 -10.79 10.20 1.61
C ARG A 166 -11.12 9.59 2.97
N ASP A 167 -11.12 10.39 4.04
CA ASP A 167 -11.50 9.93 5.38
C ASP A 167 -12.96 9.45 5.41
N TYR A 168 -13.89 10.23 4.85
CA TYR A 168 -15.29 9.81 4.70
C TYR A 168 -15.45 8.52 3.90
N GLU A 169 -14.65 8.31 2.86
CA GLU A 169 -14.64 7.05 2.09
C GLU A 169 -14.19 5.88 2.98
N GLN A 170 -13.08 6.04 3.70
CA GLN A 170 -12.54 5.00 4.58
C GLN A 170 -13.48 4.64 5.73
N ARG A 171 -14.19 5.64 6.27
CA ARG A 171 -15.19 5.47 7.33
C ARG A 171 -16.56 5.02 6.81
N GLN A 172 -16.71 4.86 5.49
CA GLN A 172 -17.98 4.54 4.83
C GLN A 172 -19.11 5.52 5.22
N GLU A 173 -18.76 6.79 5.41
CA GLU A 173 -19.73 7.84 5.71
C GLU A 173 -20.68 8.05 4.51
N GLY A 174 -21.91 8.47 4.81
CA GLY A 174 -22.99 8.56 3.82
C GLY A 174 -22.59 9.34 2.55
N THR A 175 -23.09 8.90 1.39
CA THR A 175 -22.76 9.46 0.07
C THR A 175 -22.98 10.98 -0.02
N GLY A 176 -23.94 11.52 0.75
CA GLY A 176 -24.20 12.96 0.83
C GLY A 176 -23.02 13.79 1.36
N LYS A 177 -22.33 13.31 2.41
CA LYS A 177 -21.15 14.01 2.96
C LYS A 177 -20.01 14.04 1.95
N ARG A 178 -19.78 12.93 1.25
CA ARG A 178 -18.75 12.82 0.21
C ARG A 178 -19.04 13.73 -0.97
N ALA A 179 -20.27 13.69 -1.49
CA ALA A 179 -20.69 14.50 -2.64
C ALA A 179 -20.67 16.01 -2.36
N ALA A 180 -20.88 16.43 -1.10
CA ALA A 180 -20.84 17.84 -0.72
C ALA A 180 -19.44 18.47 -0.85
N LEU A 181 -18.37 17.66 -0.83
CA LEU A 181 -16.99 18.16 -0.94
C LEU A 181 -16.56 18.42 -2.39
N ASP A 182 -17.17 17.73 -3.36
CA ASP A 182 -16.78 17.82 -4.77
C ASP A 182 -16.84 19.26 -5.33
N PRO A 183 -17.91 20.04 -5.13
CA PRO A 183 -17.95 21.44 -5.57
C PRO A 183 -16.90 22.33 -4.89
N VAL A 184 -16.59 22.08 -3.62
CA VAL A 184 -15.58 22.82 -2.86
C VAL A 184 -14.19 22.55 -3.42
N GLU A 185 -13.88 21.27 -3.63
CA GLU A 185 -12.59 20.82 -4.15
C GLU A 185 -12.34 21.31 -5.58
N VAL A 186 -13.35 21.25 -6.46
CA VAL A 186 -13.27 21.78 -7.83
C VAL A 186 -13.06 23.29 -7.85
N ARG A 187 -13.75 24.03 -6.97
CA ARG A 187 -13.58 25.48 -6.87
C ARG A 187 -12.15 25.83 -6.44
N TRP A 188 -11.65 25.24 -5.35
CA TRP A 188 -10.30 25.48 -4.88
C TRP A 188 -9.23 25.02 -5.87
N PHE A 189 -9.49 23.94 -6.61
CA PHE A 189 -8.64 23.55 -7.73
C PHE A 189 -8.53 24.68 -8.78
N LYS A 190 -9.66 25.20 -9.27
CA LYS A 190 -9.65 26.29 -10.27
C LYS A 190 -8.96 27.55 -9.76
N GLU A 191 -9.23 27.93 -8.52
CA GLU A 191 -8.56 29.08 -7.88
C GLU A 191 -7.03 28.86 -7.80
N SER A 192 -6.59 27.64 -7.49
CA SER A 192 -5.16 27.28 -7.39
C SER A 192 -4.36 27.47 -8.69
N LEU A 193 -5.05 27.48 -9.84
CA LEU A 193 -4.42 27.71 -11.15
C LEU A 193 -4.05 29.18 -11.38
N THR A 194 -4.56 30.09 -10.53
CA THR A 194 -4.47 31.55 -10.72
C THR A 194 -4.00 32.32 -9.48
N ASP A 195 -4.07 31.75 -8.28
CA ASP A 195 -3.74 32.43 -7.03
C ASP A 195 -2.25 32.37 -6.63
N GLY A 196 -1.39 31.82 -7.50
CA GLY A 196 0.03 31.64 -7.24
C GLY A 196 0.37 30.39 -6.43
N SER A 197 -0.59 29.49 -6.20
CA SER A 197 -0.32 28.17 -5.61
C SER A 197 0.72 27.41 -6.42
N TYR A 198 0.65 27.50 -7.74
CA TYR A 198 1.63 26.97 -8.69
C TYR A 198 2.21 28.09 -9.56
N THR A 199 3.44 27.89 -10.00
CA THR A 199 4.17 28.76 -10.92
C THR A 199 4.52 28.01 -12.21
N PRO A 200 4.79 28.70 -13.34
CA PRO A 200 5.10 28.04 -14.61
C PRO A 200 6.27 27.04 -14.56
N GLY A 201 7.24 27.23 -13.65
CA GLY A 201 8.37 26.31 -13.47
C GLY A 201 8.05 25.02 -12.70
N GLU A 202 6.82 24.86 -12.20
CA GLU A 202 6.42 23.78 -11.30
C GLU A 202 5.50 22.74 -11.97
N ASN A 203 5.52 22.66 -13.31
CA ASN A 203 4.74 21.68 -14.08
C ASN A 203 4.94 20.22 -13.61
N ALA A 204 6.14 19.86 -13.12
CA ALA A 204 6.39 18.53 -12.56
C ALA A 204 5.74 18.30 -11.18
N VAL A 205 5.73 19.33 -10.32
CA VAL A 205 5.02 19.28 -9.02
C VAL A 205 3.52 19.18 -9.27
N PHE A 206 3.01 20.00 -10.19
CA PHE A 206 1.61 19.94 -10.60
C PHE A 206 1.25 18.55 -11.15
N ALA A 207 2.00 18.01 -12.12
CA ALA A 207 1.77 16.66 -12.65
C ALA A 207 1.74 15.60 -11.53
N ARG A 208 2.72 15.61 -10.61
CA ARG A 208 2.78 14.70 -9.46
C ARG A 208 1.52 14.80 -8.58
N HIS A 209 1.02 16.01 -8.32
CA HIS A 209 -0.17 16.22 -7.50
C HIS A 209 -1.48 15.68 -8.09
N PHE A 210 -1.54 15.49 -9.41
CA PHE A 210 -2.74 15.08 -10.13
C PHE A 210 -2.67 13.68 -10.74
N VAL A 211 -1.47 13.11 -10.93
CA VAL A 211 -1.29 11.70 -11.34
C VAL A 211 -1.17 10.77 -10.14
N MET A 212 -0.85 11.29 -8.95
CA MET A 212 -0.72 10.48 -7.74
C MET A 212 -1.66 10.94 -6.62
N GLY A 213 -2.08 9.99 -5.79
CA GLY A 213 -2.84 10.26 -4.57
C GLY A 213 -4.21 10.89 -4.85
N THR A 214 -4.60 11.85 -4.01
CA THR A 214 -5.97 12.38 -4.02
C THR A 214 -6.31 13.25 -5.24
N GLY A 215 -5.32 13.79 -5.95
CA GLY A 215 -5.57 14.56 -7.17
C GLY A 215 -6.04 13.71 -8.33
N ALA A 216 -5.58 12.46 -8.45
CA ALA A 216 -6.07 11.51 -9.44
C ALA A 216 -7.57 11.25 -9.25
N TRP A 217 -8.00 11.02 -8.00
CA TRP A 217 -9.43 10.86 -7.69
C TRP A 217 -10.26 12.12 -7.91
N LEU A 218 -9.69 13.31 -7.73
CA LEU A 218 -10.38 14.56 -8.09
C LEU A 218 -10.61 14.62 -9.60
N LEU A 219 -9.59 14.30 -10.40
CA LEU A 219 -9.69 14.23 -11.86
C LEU A 219 -10.80 13.26 -12.25
N GLU A 220 -10.70 12.00 -11.83
CA GLU A 220 -11.65 10.90 -12.10
C GLU A 220 -13.12 11.31 -11.90
N ARG A 221 -13.42 12.02 -10.81
CA ARG A 221 -14.79 12.41 -10.45
C ARG A 221 -15.29 13.66 -11.16
N ASN A 222 -14.37 14.53 -11.60
CA ASN A 222 -14.68 15.88 -12.08
C ASN A 222 -14.07 16.16 -13.46
N LEU A 223 -13.96 15.13 -14.29
CA LEU A 223 -13.25 15.11 -15.58
C LEU A 223 -13.50 16.36 -16.42
N ALA A 224 -14.76 16.70 -16.67
CA ALA A 224 -15.11 17.85 -17.52
C ALA A 224 -14.65 19.19 -16.93
N ALA A 225 -14.89 19.41 -15.64
CA ALA A 225 -14.58 20.67 -14.97
C ALA A 225 -13.07 20.85 -14.76
N VAL A 226 -12.37 19.78 -14.40
CA VAL A 226 -10.91 19.77 -14.20
C VAL A 226 -10.20 19.89 -15.54
N GLY A 227 -10.59 19.08 -16.53
CA GLY A 227 -9.99 19.09 -17.87
C GLY A 227 -10.11 20.45 -18.56
N SER A 228 -11.30 21.07 -18.54
CA SER A 228 -11.49 22.41 -19.13
C SER A 228 -10.61 23.47 -18.46
N ALA A 229 -10.46 23.42 -17.13
CA ALA A 229 -9.62 24.37 -16.42
C ALA A 229 -8.12 24.19 -16.75
N VAL A 230 -7.65 22.95 -16.85
CA VAL A 230 -6.27 22.62 -17.28
C VAL A 230 -6.01 23.14 -18.69
N GLU A 231 -6.93 22.90 -19.63
CA GLU A 231 -6.79 23.37 -21.01
C GLU A 231 -6.74 24.91 -21.12
N SER A 232 -7.55 25.60 -20.33
CA SER A 232 -7.61 27.07 -20.33
C SER A 232 -6.40 27.75 -19.66
N THR A 233 -5.56 27.00 -18.94
CA THR A 233 -4.47 27.56 -18.14
C THR A 233 -3.18 27.62 -18.95
N GLY A 234 -2.71 28.82 -19.30
CA GLY A 234 -1.60 29.01 -20.24
C GLY A 234 -0.22 28.56 -19.75
N TRP A 235 0.04 28.55 -18.43
CA TRP A 235 1.35 28.15 -17.88
C TRP A 235 1.56 26.64 -17.78
N ILE A 236 0.49 25.85 -17.90
CA ILE A 236 0.60 24.39 -17.94
C ILE A 236 1.26 24.01 -19.27
N GLU A 237 2.26 23.14 -19.22
CA GLU A 237 2.98 22.72 -20.44
C GLU A 237 2.18 21.66 -21.21
N PRO A 238 2.34 21.56 -22.55
CA PRO A 238 1.59 20.59 -23.36
C PRO A 238 1.75 19.13 -22.91
N TRP A 239 2.92 18.72 -22.43
CA TRP A 239 3.13 17.36 -21.92
C TRP A 239 2.28 17.07 -20.68
N VAL A 240 2.06 18.04 -19.78
CA VAL A 240 1.21 17.86 -18.60
C VAL A 240 -0.25 17.72 -19.02
N ARG A 241 -0.72 18.52 -19.98
CA ARG A 241 -2.09 18.39 -20.51
C ARG A 241 -2.33 17.00 -21.10
N LEU A 242 -1.40 16.54 -21.94
CA LEU A 242 -1.46 15.22 -22.56
C LEU A 242 -1.37 14.08 -21.53
N LEU A 243 -0.57 14.26 -20.48
CA LEU A 243 -0.47 13.31 -19.36
C LEU A 243 -1.81 13.17 -18.63
N LEU A 244 -2.43 14.29 -18.25
CA LEU A 244 -3.72 14.29 -17.57
C LEU A 244 -4.88 13.82 -18.47
N ASP A 245 -4.83 14.14 -19.77
CA ASP A 245 -5.76 13.60 -20.76
C ASP A 245 -5.63 12.08 -20.89
N GLY A 246 -4.40 11.58 -20.87
CA GLY A 246 -4.10 10.15 -20.87
C GLY A 246 -4.68 9.43 -19.66
N GLU A 247 -4.41 9.94 -18.45
CA GLU A 247 -4.95 9.38 -17.20
C GLU A 247 -6.47 9.36 -17.19
N ARG A 248 -7.11 10.48 -17.54
CA ARG A 248 -8.57 10.56 -17.69
C ARG A 248 -9.13 9.45 -18.60
N ARG A 249 -8.47 9.19 -19.72
CA ARG A 249 -8.93 8.20 -20.69
C ARG A 249 -8.70 6.76 -20.22
N ILE A 250 -7.70 6.53 -19.38
CA ILE A 250 -7.53 5.26 -18.67
C ILE A 250 -8.71 5.05 -17.71
N ASP A 251 -9.08 6.07 -16.94
CA ASP A 251 -10.24 6.01 -16.03
C ASP A 251 -11.55 5.77 -16.79
N GLU A 252 -11.77 6.48 -17.90
CA GLU A 252 -12.91 6.25 -18.80
C GLU A 252 -12.96 4.82 -19.33
N ALA A 253 -11.80 4.23 -19.64
CA ALA A 253 -11.71 2.84 -20.08
C ALA A 253 -12.16 1.86 -18.99
N TRP A 254 -11.70 2.04 -17.76
CA TRP A 254 -12.09 1.19 -16.63
C TRP A 254 -13.54 1.38 -16.22
N ASN A 255 -14.03 2.62 -16.23
CA ASN A 255 -15.44 2.93 -15.99
C ASN A 255 -16.36 2.30 -17.04
N SER A 256 -15.94 2.27 -18.31
CA SER A 256 -16.70 1.62 -19.39
C SER A 256 -16.72 0.09 -19.26
N ARG A 257 -15.63 -0.52 -18.80
CA ARG A 257 -15.53 -1.97 -18.59
C ARG A 257 -16.31 -2.44 -17.37
N GLY A 258 -16.28 -1.64 -16.30
CA GLY A 258 -16.76 -2.02 -14.98
C GLY A 258 -15.81 -2.97 -14.22
N GLY A 259 -16.21 -3.33 -13.00
CA GLY A 259 -15.40 -4.13 -12.08
C GLY A 259 -15.49 -5.65 -12.24
N ARG A 260 -16.31 -6.16 -13.16
CA ARG A 260 -16.55 -7.61 -13.32
C ARG A 260 -15.32 -8.37 -13.85
N TYR A 261 -15.24 -9.67 -13.60
CA TYR A 261 -14.19 -10.53 -14.20
C TYR A 261 -14.27 -10.52 -15.73
N ALA A 262 -13.12 -10.73 -16.37
CA ALA A 262 -12.97 -10.57 -17.81
C ALA A 262 -13.95 -11.43 -18.65
N ASP A 263 -14.29 -12.63 -18.17
CA ASP A 263 -15.27 -13.53 -18.80
C ASP A 263 -16.74 -13.08 -18.62
N LYS A 264 -16.99 -12.12 -17.73
CA LYS A 264 -18.31 -11.53 -17.43
C LYS A 264 -18.51 -10.12 -17.99
N VAL A 265 -17.53 -9.58 -18.71
CA VAL A 265 -17.60 -8.27 -19.38
C VAL A 265 -18.17 -8.46 -20.78
N LYS A 266 -19.13 -7.61 -21.17
CA LYS A 266 -19.79 -7.67 -22.49
C LYS A 266 -18.89 -7.13 -23.60
N ASP A 267 -19.12 -7.56 -24.84
CA ASP A 267 -18.33 -7.13 -26.00
C ASP A 267 -18.38 -5.60 -26.22
N GLU A 268 -19.52 -4.95 -25.96
CA GLU A 268 -19.66 -3.50 -26.06
C GLU A 268 -18.84 -2.75 -25.00
N GLU A 269 -18.78 -3.29 -23.78
CA GLU A 269 -17.99 -2.76 -22.66
C GLU A 269 -16.49 -2.85 -23.01
N TRP A 270 -16.07 -3.97 -23.62
CA TRP A 270 -14.72 -4.15 -24.16
C TRP A 270 -14.41 -3.18 -25.30
N LYS A 271 -15.36 -2.89 -26.18
CA LYS A 271 -15.18 -1.93 -27.27
C LYS A 271 -14.93 -0.52 -26.74
N GLY A 272 -15.76 -0.04 -25.82
CA GLY A 272 -15.58 1.28 -25.18
C GLY A 272 -14.26 1.41 -24.44
N MET A 273 -13.82 0.33 -23.77
CA MET A 273 -12.51 0.26 -23.14
C MET A 273 -11.37 0.42 -24.16
N ARG A 274 -11.39 -0.36 -25.26
CA ARG A 274 -10.34 -0.29 -26.30
C ARG A 274 -10.24 1.08 -26.97
N GLU A 275 -11.36 1.71 -27.28
CA GLU A 275 -11.38 3.06 -27.88
C GLU A 275 -10.77 4.12 -26.95
N SER A 276 -11.10 4.02 -25.66
CA SER A 276 -10.56 4.91 -24.62
C SER A 276 -9.07 4.68 -24.41
N LEU A 277 -8.62 3.42 -24.31
CA LEU A 277 -7.20 3.06 -24.19
C LEU A 277 -6.38 3.45 -25.43
N ALA A 278 -6.93 3.32 -26.65
CA ALA A 278 -6.25 3.77 -27.87
C ALA A 278 -6.03 5.28 -27.86
N SER A 279 -7.00 6.05 -27.37
CA SER A 279 -6.87 7.50 -27.23
C SER A 279 -5.87 7.87 -26.12
N ALA A 280 -5.90 7.15 -24.98
CA ALA A 280 -4.93 7.32 -23.90
C ALA A 280 -3.51 7.04 -24.40
N ARG A 281 -3.31 5.93 -25.13
CA ARG A 281 -2.04 5.56 -25.75
C ARG A 281 -1.48 6.68 -26.62
N LYS A 282 -2.33 7.30 -27.45
CA LYS A 282 -1.93 8.41 -28.31
C LYS A 282 -1.47 9.62 -27.49
N ALA A 283 -2.26 10.03 -26.50
CA ALA A 283 -1.94 11.18 -25.66
C ALA A 283 -0.64 10.96 -24.86
N LEU A 284 -0.51 9.82 -24.19
CA LEU A 284 0.65 9.48 -23.37
C LEU A 284 1.92 9.26 -24.18
N THR A 285 1.82 8.67 -25.38
CA THR A 285 2.97 8.56 -26.28
C THR A 285 3.47 9.94 -26.70
N GLU A 286 2.56 10.88 -26.98
CA GLU A 286 2.95 12.24 -27.34
C GLU A 286 3.51 13.02 -26.13
N SER A 287 2.90 12.85 -24.95
CA SER A 287 3.45 13.39 -23.69
C SER A 287 4.89 12.92 -23.46
N TRP A 288 5.14 11.61 -23.63
CA TRP A 288 6.47 11.02 -23.50
C TRP A 288 7.44 11.55 -24.56
N ARG A 289 7.01 11.78 -25.81
CA ARG A 289 7.88 12.37 -26.84
C ARG A 289 8.30 13.80 -26.53
N LEU A 290 7.40 14.59 -25.95
CA LEU A 290 7.70 15.96 -25.54
C LEU A 290 8.67 16.01 -24.36
N ARG A 291 8.54 15.05 -23.43
CA ARG A 291 9.36 14.95 -22.22
C ARG A 291 9.79 13.52 -21.96
N PRO A 292 10.74 12.97 -22.75
CA PRO A 292 11.23 11.61 -22.53
C PRO A 292 12.10 11.50 -21.27
N ASP A 293 12.52 12.64 -20.72
CA ASP A 293 13.18 12.79 -19.42
C ASP A 293 12.21 12.71 -18.24
N ARG A 294 10.91 12.47 -18.47
CA ARG A 294 9.87 12.39 -17.44
C ARG A 294 9.27 10.97 -17.35
N PRO A 295 9.23 10.34 -16.16
CA PRO A 295 8.80 8.94 -16.03
C PRO A 295 7.27 8.75 -16.08
N GLU A 296 6.47 9.80 -15.86
CA GLU A 296 5.03 9.71 -15.59
C GLU A 296 4.26 9.09 -16.76
N ALA A 297 4.46 9.61 -17.97
CA ALA A 297 3.75 9.12 -19.16
C ALA A 297 4.13 7.67 -19.49
N ALA A 298 5.43 7.34 -19.42
CA ALA A 298 5.91 5.98 -19.62
C ALA A 298 5.35 5.02 -18.55
N THR A 299 5.22 5.48 -17.31
CA THR A 299 4.64 4.69 -16.22
C THR A 299 3.17 4.36 -16.47
N LEU A 300 2.35 5.34 -16.90
CA LEU A 300 0.94 5.08 -17.24
C LEU A 300 0.79 4.12 -18.42
N MET A 301 1.69 4.20 -19.41
CA MET A 301 1.73 3.29 -20.56
C MET A 301 1.96 1.82 -20.18
N ILE A 302 2.57 1.50 -19.02
CA ILE A 302 2.72 0.12 -18.52
C ILE A 302 1.35 -0.55 -18.38
N GLY A 303 0.38 0.15 -17.77
CA GLY A 303 -0.98 -0.37 -17.54
C GLY A 303 -1.77 -0.52 -18.85
N ILE A 304 -1.56 0.39 -19.80
CA ILE A 304 -2.15 0.27 -21.13
C ILE A 304 -1.58 -0.97 -21.85
N ALA A 305 -0.25 -1.12 -21.89
CA ALA A 305 0.41 -2.25 -22.55
C ALA A 305 0.13 -3.62 -21.89
N MET A 306 -0.22 -3.62 -20.60
CA MET A 306 -0.72 -4.80 -19.88
C MET A 306 -2.11 -5.21 -20.37
N THR A 307 -2.99 -4.23 -20.62
CA THR A 307 -4.42 -4.45 -20.87
C THR A 307 -4.75 -4.62 -22.36
N ASP A 308 -4.10 -3.83 -23.21
CA ASP A 308 -4.27 -3.82 -24.66
C ASP A 308 -2.87 -3.67 -25.29
N ARG A 309 -2.34 -4.73 -25.90
CA ARG A 309 -0.96 -4.75 -26.40
C ARG A 309 -0.91 -4.39 -27.88
N ALA A 310 -0.19 -3.31 -28.24
CA ALA A 310 0.14 -3.06 -29.64
C ALA A 310 1.34 -3.91 -30.11
N PRO A 311 1.49 -4.18 -31.42
CA PRO A 311 2.64 -4.90 -31.95
C PRO A 311 3.97 -4.23 -31.55
N GLY A 312 4.90 -5.01 -30.98
CA GLY A 312 6.21 -4.53 -30.54
C GLY A 312 6.22 -3.77 -29.21
N GLU A 313 5.09 -3.72 -28.51
CA GLU A 313 4.93 -3.05 -27.22
C GLU A 313 4.79 -4.07 -26.08
N THR A 314 5.41 -3.80 -24.94
CA THR A 314 5.23 -4.59 -23.71
C THR A 314 5.23 -3.67 -22.49
N PRO A 315 4.64 -4.09 -21.35
CA PRO A 315 4.81 -3.41 -20.08
C PRO A 315 6.29 -3.12 -19.76
N ARG A 316 7.18 -4.06 -20.09
CA ARG A 316 8.62 -3.94 -19.87
C ARG A 316 9.26 -2.80 -20.65
N VAL A 317 8.92 -2.63 -21.93
CA VAL A 317 9.46 -1.54 -22.77
C VAL A 317 9.17 -0.17 -22.16
N TRP A 318 7.96 0.02 -21.63
CA TRP A 318 7.57 1.29 -21.00
C TRP A 318 8.18 1.48 -19.61
N PHE A 319 8.31 0.39 -18.85
CA PHE A 319 9.07 0.39 -17.62
C PHE A 319 10.53 0.81 -17.84
N ASP A 320 11.22 0.24 -18.82
CA ASP A 320 12.61 0.60 -19.13
C ASP A 320 12.74 2.08 -19.51
N ARG A 321 11.74 2.64 -20.23
CA ARG A 321 11.68 4.09 -20.53
C ARG A 321 11.49 4.93 -19.27
N ALA A 322 10.63 4.52 -18.35
CA ALA A 322 10.43 5.22 -17.09
C ALA A 322 11.70 5.19 -16.21
N VAL A 323 12.35 4.02 -16.11
CA VAL A 323 13.62 3.85 -15.38
C VAL A 323 14.75 4.65 -16.00
N ALA A 324 14.82 4.72 -17.33
CA ALA A 324 15.81 5.54 -18.03
C ALA A 324 15.64 7.04 -17.74
N ALA A 325 14.40 7.51 -17.55
CA ALA A 325 14.11 8.88 -17.14
C ALA A 325 14.42 9.12 -15.65
N ARG A 326 13.99 8.20 -14.78
CA ARG A 326 14.21 8.25 -13.33
C ARG A 326 14.28 6.84 -12.76
N PHE A 327 15.49 6.44 -12.37
CA PHE A 327 15.79 5.09 -11.89
C PHE A 327 14.97 4.69 -10.66
N ASP A 328 14.78 5.60 -9.71
CA ASP A 328 14.10 5.36 -8.43
C ASP A 328 12.61 5.74 -8.45
N TYR A 329 11.96 5.73 -9.62
CA TYR A 329 10.53 6.05 -9.74
C TYR A 329 9.64 4.85 -9.40
N MET A 330 9.41 4.64 -8.09
CA MET A 330 8.66 3.48 -7.55
C MET A 330 7.31 3.17 -8.24
N PRO A 331 6.49 4.15 -8.66
CA PRO A 331 5.24 3.84 -9.36
C PRO A 331 5.41 3.00 -10.65
N ALA A 332 6.56 3.09 -11.33
CA ALA A 332 6.87 2.24 -12.47
C ALA A 332 7.11 0.77 -12.07
N TYR A 333 7.82 0.57 -10.95
CA TYR A 333 8.07 -0.77 -10.39
C TYR A 333 6.78 -1.43 -9.91
N GLU A 334 5.92 -0.67 -9.24
CA GLU A 334 4.60 -1.13 -8.77
C GLU A 334 3.70 -1.54 -9.95
N LYS A 335 3.64 -0.72 -11.00
CA LYS A 335 2.85 -1.04 -12.20
C LYS A 335 3.42 -2.23 -12.96
N LEU A 336 4.74 -2.39 -13.06
CA LEU A 336 5.34 -3.57 -13.68
C LEU A 336 5.05 -4.83 -12.85
N GLN A 337 5.19 -4.78 -11.52
CA GLN A 337 4.81 -5.88 -10.64
C GLN A 337 3.36 -6.28 -10.85
N ASN A 338 2.42 -5.32 -10.84
CA ASN A 338 1.02 -5.62 -11.12
C ASN A 338 0.83 -6.24 -12.51
N ALA A 339 1.52 -5.74 -13.55
CA ALA A 339 1.48 -6.32 -14.90
C ALA A 339 2.12 -7.71 -15.01
N SER A 340 2.95 -8.10 -14.05
CA SER A 340 3.59 -9.42 -13.95
C SER A 340 2.76 -10.43 -13.15
N ARG A 341 1.64 -10.04 -12.55
CA ARG A 341 0.76 -10.97 -11.81
C ARG A 341 0.08 -11.95 -12.76
N GLY A 342 -0.11 -13.19 -12.30
CA GLY A 342 -0.69 -14.28 -13.10
C GLY A 342 -2.08 -13.94 -13.67
N ARG A 343 -2.90 -13.21 -12.89
CA ARG A 343 -4.24 -12.75 -13.31
C ARG A 343 -4.25 -11.80 -14.52
N TRP A 344 -3.10 -11.23 -14.88
CA TRP A 344 -2.91 -10.37 -16.05
C TRP A 344 -2.08 -11.04 -17.14
N SER A 345 -2.10 -12.38 -17.19
CA SER A 345 -1.27 -13.19 -18.10
C SER A 345 0.24 -12.97 -17.91
N GLY A 346 0.64 -12.55 -16.69
CA GLY A 346 2.04 -12.51 -16.29
C GLY A 346 2.64 -13.92 -16.23
N ASP A 347 3.91 -14.04 -16.59
CA ASP A 347 4.63 -15.30 -16.44
C ASP A 347 4.84 -15.61 -14.94
N PRO A 348 4.59 -16.84 -14.46
CA PRO A 348 4.74 -17.20 -13.04
C PRO A 348 6.10 -16.86 -12.44
N GLY A 349 7.16 -16.80 -13.26
CA GLY A 349 8.51 -16.43 -12.82
C GLY A 349 8.83 -14.93 -12.89
N ALA A 350 7.98 -14.10 -13.49
CA ALA A 350 8.27 -12.70 -13.79
C ALA A 350 8.50 -11.84 -12.55
N LEU A 351 7.71 -12.04 -11.49
CA LEU A 351 7.88 -11.33 -10.22
C LEU A 351 9.22 -11.66 -9.55
N LEU A 352 9.60 -12.94 -9.50
CA LEU A 352 10.87 -13.37 -8.93
C LEU A 352 12.06 -12.92 -9.80
N ALA A 353 11.92 -12.93 -11.13
CA ALA A 353 12.94 -12.40 -12.03
C ALA A 353 13.16 -10.91 -11.80
N LEU A 354 12.09 -10.12 -11.68
CA LEU A 354 12.16 -8.70 -11.33
C LEU A 354 12.78 -8.48 -9.94
N ALA A 355 12.44 -9.31 -8.96
CA ALA A 355 13.03 -9.27 -7.62
C ALA A 355 14.56 -9.43 -7.66
N ARG A 356 15.04 -10.46 -8.38
CA ARG A 356 16.47 -10.73 -8.57
C ARG A 356 17.16 -9.58 -9.30
N GLU A 357 16.53 -9.03 -10.35
CA GLU A 357 17.05 -7.91 -11.11
C GLU A 357 17.21 -6.65 -10.25
N CYS A 358 16.19 -6.32 -9.46
CA CYS A 358 16.21 -5.19 -8.53
C CYS A 358 17.33 -5.33 -7.48
N ALA A 359 17.47 -6.52 -6.87
CA ALA A 359 18.53 -6.80 -5.91
C ALA A 359 19.93 -6.72 -6.53
N ALA A 360 20.08 -7.15 -7.79
CA ALA A 360 21.35 -7.14 -8.51
C ALA A 360 21.89 -5.72 -8.80
N THR A 361 21.03 -4.70 -8.82
CA THR A 361 21.46 -3.30 -8.99
C THR A 361 22.41 -2.82 -7.90
N ARG A 362 22.29 -3.37 -6.69
CA ARG A 362 23.02 -2.95 -5.48
C ARG A 362 22.89 -1.47 -5.13
N ARG A 363 21.85 -0.79 -5.64
CA ARG A 363 21.55 0.62 -5.37
C ARG A 363 20.78 0.81 -4.07
N PHE A 364 21.42 0.44 -2.95
CA PHE A 364 20.85 0.53 -1.59
C PHE A 364 20.70 1.97 -1.09
N ASP A 365 21.18 2.95 -1.85
CA ASP A 365 20.86 4.38 -1.72
C ASP A 365 19.46 4.73 -2.26
N THR A 366 18.75 3.76 -2.86
CA THR A 366 17.38 3.89 -3.38
C THR A 366 16.50 2.75 -2.84
N ASP A 367 15.18 2.82 -3.06
CA ASP A 367 14.24 1.73 -2.72
C ASP A 367 14.16 0.63 -3.82
N VAL A 368 14.99 0.68 -4.86
CA VAL A 368 14.95 -0.29 -5.97
C VAL A 368 15.25 -1.71 -5.48
N PRO A 369 16.36 -2.02 -4.77
CA PRO A 369 16.56 -3.36 -4.23
C PRO A 369 15.42 -3.86 -3.32
N LEU A 370 14.72 -2.98 -2.60
CA LEU A 370 13.60 -3.35 -1.72
C LEU A 370 12.41 -3.94 -2.51
N GLN A 371 12.31 -3.69 -3.82
CA GLN A 371 11.31 -4.33 -4.67
C GLN A 371 11.43 -5.85 -4.68
N ALA A 372 12.59 -6.43 -4.29
CA ALA A 372 12.70 -7.87 -4.08
C ALA A 372 11.79 -8.37 -2.95
N PHE A 373 11.65 -7.61 -1.86
CA PHE A 373 10.71 -7.93 -0.78
C PHE A 373 9.27 -7.81 -1.28
N TRP A 374 8.92 -6.68 -1.92
CA TRP A 374 7.55 -6.42 -2.38
C TRP A 374 7.06 -7.39 -3.46
N ALA A 375 7.93 -7.79 -4.38
CA ALA A 375 7.58 -8.76 -5.41
C ALA A 375 7.30 -10.15 -4.79
N VAL A 376 8.06 -10.57 -3.78
CA VAL A 376 7.83 -11.85 -3.09
C VAL A 376 6.58 -11.80 -2.20
N GLU A 377 6.32 -10.68 -1.53
CA GLU A 377 5.05 -10.44 -0.82
C GLU A 377 3.86 -10.53 -1.80
N GLN A 378 3.98 -9.91 -2.98
CA GLN A 378 2.95 -9.98 -4.01
C GLN A 378 2.72 -11.40 -4.52
N MET A 379 3.78 -12.20 -4.67
CA MET A 379 3.66 -13.63 -5.05
C MET A 379 2.90 -14.43 -4.00
N GLU A 380 3.19 -14.21 -2.71
CA GLU A 380 2.47 -14.88 -1.62
C GLU A 380 0.99 -14.49 -1.62
N TRP A 381 0.71 -13.19 -1.75
CA TRP A 381 -0.66 -12.69 -1.76
C TRP A 381 -1.46 -13.24 -2.95
N ASP A 382 -0.88 -13.26 -4.16
CA ASP A 382 -1.52 -13.87 -5.34
C ASP A 382 -1.83 -15.36 -5.12
N SER A 383 -0.90 -16.09 -4.50
CA SER A 383 -1.07 -17.51 -4.19
C SER A 383 -2.19 -17.74 -3.17
N TYR A 384 -2.40 -16.80 -2.25
CA TYR A 384 -3.48 -16.85 -1.25
C TYR A 384 -4.83 -16.47 -1.84
N GLU A 385 -4.89 -15.43 -2.68
CA GLU A 385 -6.11 -15.04 -3.41
C GLU A 385 -6.62 -16.21 -4.26
N GLU A 386 -5.72 -16.86 -5.01
CA GLU A 386 -6.04 -18.03 -5.85
C GLU A 386 -6.55 -19.21 -5.01
N ALA A 387 -5.84 -19.57 -3.93
CA ALA A 387 -6.24 -20.68 -3.07
C ALA A 387 -7.61 -20.46 -2.38
N ARG A 388 -7.97 -19.20 -2.14
CA ARG A 388 -9.25 -18.82 -1.52
C ARG A 388 -10.38 -18.60 -2.51
N HIS A 389 -10.12 -18.69 -3.81
CA HIS A 389 -11.09 -18.36 -4.84
C HIS A 389 -11.64 -16.93 -4.65
N GLU A 390 -10.78 -15.99 -4.22
CA GLU A 390 -11.21 -14.62 -3.92
C GLU A 390 -11.81 -13.95 -5.16
N GLY A 391 -13.07 -13.53 -5.02
CA GLY A 391 -13.88 -12.90 -6.06
C GLY A 391 -14.49 -13.84 -7.12
N GLU A 392 -14.32 -15.17 -7.02
CA GLU A 392 -15.01 -16.12 -7.91
C GLU A 392 -16.52 -16.23 -7.62
N PHE A 393 -16.92 -15.92 -6.37
CA PHE A 393 -18.30 -16.04 -5.90
C PHE A 393 -18.95 -14.66 -5.74
N ASP A 394 -20.10 -14.45 -6.39
CA ASP A 394 -20.93 -13.25 -6.20
C ASP A 394 -21.66 -13.28 -4.84
N ASP A 395 -21.96 -14.48 -4.33
CA ASP A 395 -22.61 -14.65 -3.02
C ASP A 395 -21.57 -14.55 -1.87
N PRO A 396 -21.77 -13.62 -0.91
CA PRO A 396 -20.80 -13.42 0.17
C PRO A 396 -20.65 -14.62 1.11
N GLU A 397 -21.69 -15.43 1.28
CA GLU A 397 -21.62 -16.62 2.15
C GLU A 397 -20.85 -17.73 1.44
N GLU A 398 -21.09 -17.95 0.14
CA GLU A 398 -20.28 -18.88 -0.67
C GLU A 398 -18.80 -18.48 -0.69
N ALA A 399 -18.51 -17.19 -0.90
CA ALA A 399 -17.15 -16.65 -0.82
C ALA A 399 -16.51 -16.91 0.56
N HIS A 400 -17.26 -16.69 1.64
CA HIS A 400 -16.79 -16.92 3.00
C HIS A 400 -16.48 -18.41 3.25
N GLN A 401 -17.36 -19.32 2.81
CA GLN A 401 -17.17 -20.76 2.95
C GLN A 401 -15.98 -21.26 2.14
N ALA A 402 -15.81 -20.79 0.90
CA ALA A 402 -14.67 -21.12 0.06
C ALA A 402 -13.34 -20.66 0.70
N ALA A 403 -13.28 -19.41 1.14
CA ALA A 403 -12.09 -18.86 1.81
C ALA A 403 -11.77 -19.59 3.12
N LYS A 404 -12.79 -20.02 3.87
CA LYS A 404 -12.61 -20.80 5.12
C LYS A 404 -12.11 -22.22 4.87
N ALA A 405 -12.55 -22.85 3.77
CA ALA A 405 -12.13 -24.19 3.39
C ALA A 405 -10.76 -24.25 2.69
N ALA A 406 -10.25 -23.09 2.24
CA ALA A 406 -9.00 -22.98 1.49
C ALA A 406 -7.78 -23.49 2.28
N VAL A 407 -7.02 -24.40 1.65
CA VAL A 407 -5.70 -24.79 2.13
C VAL A 407 -4.68 -23.83 1.52
N LEU A 408 -4.15 -22.93 2.35
CA LEU A 408 -3.19 -21.94 1.88
C LEU A 408 -1.85 -22.58 1.47
N PRO A 409 -1.23 -22.09 0.38
CA PRO A 409 0.09 -22.52 -0.03
C PRO A 409 1.18 -22.16 0.98
N PRO A 410 2.29 -22.91 1.00
CA PRO A 410 3.45 -22.53 1.78
C PRO A 410 3.95 -21.17 1.28
N SER A 411 4.43 -20.36 2.22
CA SER A 411 5.06 -19.08 1.90
C SER A 411 6.23 -19.27 0.92
N PRO A 412 6.39 -18.40 -0.09
CA PRO A 412 7.58 -18.37 -0.94
C PRO A 412 8.88 -18.26 -0.15
N TYR A 413 8.86 -17.65 1.04
CA TYR A 413 10.03 -17.52 1.92
C TYR A 413 10.55 -18.85 2.48
N LYS A 414 9.81 -19.96 2.33
CA LYS A 414 10.34 -21.30 2.65
C LYS A 414 11.38 -21.80 1.65
N SER A 415 11.47 -21.19 0.46
CA SER A 415 12.56 -21.46 -0.48
C SER A 415 13.84 -20.81 0.01
N ASP A 416 14.92 -21.59 0.12
CA ASP A 416 16.22 -21.07 0.59
C ASP A 416 16.75 -19.94 -0.30
N ASP A 417 16.57 -20.03 -1.63
CA ASP A 417 16.98 -18.99 -2.58
C ASP A 417 16.20 -17.68 -2.38
N VAL A 418 14.88 -17.78 -2.22
CA VAL A 418 14.01 -16.61 -2.00
C VAL A 418 14.33 -15.97 -0.64
N TYR A 419 14.48 -16.80 0.39
CA TYR A 419 14.87 -16.34 1.72
C TYR A 419 16.22 -15.64 1.70
N GLU A 420 17.24 -16.22 1.05
CA GLU A 420 18.59 -15.64 0.99
C GLU A 420 18.58 -14.32 0.20
N LEU A 421 17.87 -14.27 -0.93
CA LEU A 421 17.69 -13.06 -1.73
C LEU A 421 17.13 -11.91 -0.88
N VAL A 422 15.97 -12.13 -0.26
CA VAL A 422 15.26 -11.06 0.46
C VAL A 422 15.96 -10.71 1.78
N SER A 423 16.43 -11.70 2.53
CA SER A 423 17.17 -11.45 3.78
C SER A 423 18.48 -10.70 3.51
N THR A 424 19.17 -10.98 2.40
CA THR A 424 20.37 -10.22 2.01
C THR A 424 20.04 -8.76 1.70
N VAL A 425 18.94 -8.51 0.98
CA VAL A 425 18.47 -7.15 0.70
C VAL A 425 18.16 -6.41 2.00
N LEU A 426 17.34 -6.99 2.87
CA LEU A 426 16.96 -6.39 4.15
C LEU A 426 18.18 -6.15 5.05
N MET A 427 19.09 -7.11 5.15
CA MET A 427 20.35 -6.95 5.92
C MET A 427 21.18 -5.76 5.42
N ARG A 428 21.28 -5.55 4.11
CA ARG A 428 22.03 -4.42 3.55
C ARG A 428 21.37 -3.08 3.87
N TYR A 429 20.04 -2.99 3.77
CA TYR A 429 19.31 -1.81 4.22
C TYR A 429 19.39 -1.58 5.73
N ARG A 430 19.43 -2.63 6.55
CA ARG A 430 19.63 -2.48 8.00
C ARG A 430 20.99 -1.86 8.34
N ARG A 431 22.04 -2.16 7.55
CA ARG A 431 23.39 -1.59 7.73
C ARG A 431 23.51 -0.16 7.20
N ASN A 432 22.73 0.18 6.18
CA ASN A 432 22.69 1.52 5.61
C ASN A 432 21.22 1.89 5.38
N PRO A 433 20.49 2.22 6.46
CA PRO A 433 19.08 2.54 6.36
C PRO A 433 18.96 3.88 5.63
N GLY A 434 18.64 3.80 4.34
CA GLY A 434 18.49 4.98 3.49
C GLY A 434 17.23 5.75 3.86
N VAL A 435 16.16 5.52 3.12
CA VAL A 435 14.90 6.27 3.21
C VAL A 435 14.07 5.84 4.43
N TRP A 436 14.18 4.59 4.85
CA TRP A 436 13.38 4.01 5.93
C TRP A 436 14.23 3.76 7.18
N ARG A 437 13.59 3.68 8.34
CA ARG A 437 14.27 3.37 9.61
C ARG A 437 14.86 1.96 9.56
N GLY A 438 16.04 1.78 10.13
CA GLY A 438 16.64 0.45 10.33
C GLY A 438 15.69 -0.53 11.05
N GLN A 439 14.85 0.00 11.95
CA GLN A 439 13.80 -0.75 12.64
C GLN A 439 12.71 -1.28 11.70
N THR A 440 12.30 -0.52 10.69
CA THR A 440 11.31 -0.97 9.69
C THR A 440 11.84 -2.17 8.91
N TYR A 441 13.10 -2.12 8.47
CA TYR A 441 13.72 -3.26 7.79
C TYR A 441 13.94 -4.47 8.70
N ALA A 442 14.22 -4.24 9.99
CA ALA A 442 14.28 -5.31 10.99
C ALA A 442 12.89 -5.93 11.21
N ALA A 443 11.81 -5.14 11.22
CA ALA A 443 10.45 -5.65 11.33
C ALA A 443 10.07 -6.51 10.10
N TYR A 444 10.45 -6.10 8.89
CA TYR A 444 10.31 -6.94 7.69
C TYR A 444 11.16 -8.21 7.76
N GLN A 445 12.35 -8.16 8.37
CA GLN A 445 13.14 -9.38 8.58
C GLN A 445 12.43 -10.36 9.53
N VAL A 446 11.83 -9.88 10.63
CA VAL A 446 11.02 -10.72 11.52
C VAL A 446 9.88 -11.40 10.75
N GLU A 447 9.21 -10.65 9.87
CA GLU A 447 8.16 -11.18 9.01
C GLU A 447 8.68 -12.28 8.08
N VAL A 448 9.78 -12.04 7.36
CA VAL A 448 10.41 -13.00 6.45
C VAL A 448 10.85 -14.27 7.21
N ASP A 449 11.52 -14.11 8.34
CA ASP A 449 11.98 -15.23 9.19
C ASP A 449 10.79 -16.04 9.69
N TYR A 450 9.72 -15.36 10.11
CA TYR A 450 8.50 -15.98 10.58
C TYR A 450 7.81 -16.79 9.47
N LYS A 451 7.63 -16.20 8.27
CA LYS A 451 7.00 -16.87 7.11
C LYS A 451 7.86 -18.03 6.56
N ALA A 452 9.19 -17.94 6.71
CA ALA A 452 10.13 -19.01 6.43
C ALA A 452 10.17 -20.11 7.50
N GLU A 453 9.41 -19.98 8.60
CA GLU A 453 9.44 -20.84 9.78
C GLU A 453 10.79 -20.89 10.53
N LYS A 454 11.61 -19.85 10.38
CA LYS A 454 12.87 -19.65 11.10
C LYS A 454 12.62 -18.88 12.40
N TYR A 455 11.79 -19.44 13.27
CA TYR A 455 11.28 -18.74 14.46
C TYR A 455 12.36 -18.27 15.44
N ASP A 456 13.47 -19.00 15.55
CA ASP A 456 14.61 -18.57 16.38
C ASP A 456 15.27 -17.30 15.84
N ASP A 457 15.35 -17.13 14.52
CA ASP A 457 15.91 -15.93 13.90
C ASP A 457 14.92 -14.77 14.00
N ALA A 458 13.63 -15.05 13.75
CA ALA A 458 12.54 -14.09 13.96
C ALA A 458 12.55 -13.53 15.40
N ARG A 459 12.73 -14.41 16.40
CA ARG A 459 12.84 -14.02 17.81
C ARG A 459 14.05 -13.12 18.07
N LYS A 460 15.22 -13.45 17.54
CA LYS A 460 16.44 -12.62 17.75
C LYS A 460 16.25 -11.21 17.22
N VAL A 461 15.70 -11.06 16.01
CA VAL A 461 15.47 -9.72 15.43
C VAL A 461 14.35 -8.99 16.18
N LEU A 462 13.33 -9.70 16.66
CA LEU A 462 12.30 -9.11 17.52
C LEU A 462 12.86 -8.62 18.86
N ASP A 463 13.79 -9.34 19.46
CA ASP A 463 14.50 -8.92 20.68
C ASP A 463 15.29 -7.61 20.43
N GLU A 464 15.91 -7.45 19.25
CA GLU A 464 16.58 -6.20 18.83
C GLU A 464 15.61 -5.02 18.69
N LEU A 465 14.35 -5.29 18.36
CA LEU A 465 13.27 -4.29 18.29
C LEU A 465 12.64 -3.98 19.67
N GLY A 466 13.16 -4.56 20.76
CA GLY A 466 12.59 -4.41 22.09
C GLY A 466 11.28 -5.20 22.30
N GLY A 467 11.07 -6.26 21.51
CA GLY A 467 9.95 -7.18 21.69
C GLY A 467 8.63 -6.72 21.05
N MET A 468 8.64 -5.66 20.22
CA MET A 468 7.43 -5.07 19.63
C MET A 468 7.60 -4.88 18.13
N LEU A 469 6.61 -5.34 17.35
CA LEU A 469 6.56 -5.09 15.91
C LEU A 469 5.85 -3.77 15.60
N GLU A 470 6.30 -3.10 14.55
CA GLU A 470 5.55 -2.00 13.96
C GLU A 470 4.18 -2.50 13.43
N PRO A 471 3.12 -1.66 13.42
CA PRO A 471 1.76 -2.10 13.11
C PRO A 471 1.59 -2.84 11.79
N GLU A 472 2.36 -2.46 10.76
CA GLU A 472 2.28 -3.09 9.44
C GLU A 472 2.88 -4.51 9.43
N ALA A 473 4.09 -4.68 9.97
CA ALA A 473 4.70 -6.01 10.13
C ALA A 473 3.84 -6.91 11.02
N ARG A 474 3.27 -6.33 12.10
CA ARG A 474 2.32 -7.02 12.99
C ARG A 474 1.10 -7.56 12.21
N ARG A 475 0.54 -6.78 11.29
CA ARG A 475 -0.58 -7.20 10.42
C ARG A 475 -0.20 -8.37 9.52
N ARG A 476 1.00 -8.36 8.94
CA ARG A 476 1.44 -9.38 7.98
C ARG A 476 1.86 -10.70 8.63
N VAL A 477 2.48 -10.67 9.81
CA VAL A 477 2.66 -11.87 10.65
C VAL A 477 1.29 -12.44 11.03
N GLY A 478 0.36 -11.55 11.37
CA GLY A 478 -1.05 -11.86 11.56
C GLY A 478 -1.34 -12.69 12.82
N GLY A 479 -2.63 -12.94 13.04
CA GLY A 479 -3.13 -13.68 14.20
C GLY A 479 -3.07 -12.90 15.53
N PRO A 480 -3.60 -13.49 16.61
CA PRO A 480 -3.61 -12.86 17.92
C PRO A 480 -2.21 -12.93 18.55
N PHE A 481 -1.75 -11.80 19.11
CA PHE A 481 -0.46 -11.66 19.80
C PHE A 481 0.75 -12.19 18.99
N PRO A 482 1.01 -11.65 17.78
CA PRO A 482 2.04 -12.18 16.88
C PRO A 482 3.44 -12.24 17.51
N GLU A 483 3.82 -11.25 18.33
CA GLU A 483 5.10 -11.26 19.05
C GLU A 483 5.17 -12.43 20.04
N ALA A 484 4.14 -12.60 20.87
CA ALA A 484 4.08 -13.72 21.83
C ALA A 484 4.05 -15.08 21.11
N ARG A 485 3.42 -15.16 19.94
CA ARG A 485 3.40 -16.35 19.10
C ARG A 485 4.79 -16.68 18.56
N ILE A 486 5.56 -15.69 18.12
CA ILE A 486 6.97 -15.88 17.70
C ILE A 486 7.77 -16.48 18.86
N TYR A 487 7.67 -15.92 20.08
CA TYR A 487 8.34 -16.48 21.26
C TYR A 487 7.88 -17.91 21.61
N ALA A 488 6.60 -18.22 21.41
CA ALA A 488 6.07 -19.58 21.64
C ALA A 488 6.65 -20.59 20.64
N LEU A 489 6.69 -20.23 19.36
CA LEU A 489 7.20 -21.09 18.28
C LEU A 489 8.73 -21.24 18.32
N ALA A 490 9.46 -20.23 18.82
CA ALA A 490 10.90 -20.28 19.06
C ALA A 490 11.28 -20.95 20.40
N SER A 491 10.32 -21.42 21.19
CA SER A 491 10.60 -22.07 22.47
C SER A 491 11.13 -23.50 22.27
N PRO A 492 11.75 -24.12 23.30
CA PRO A 492 12.18 -25.53 23.22
C PRO A 492 11.06 -26.53 22.88
N LEU A 493 9.80 -26.16 23.14
CA LEU A 493 8.60 -26.93 22.78
C LEU A 493 7.85 -26.33 21.59
N GLY A 494 8.50 -25.53 20.75
CA GLY A 494 7.90 -24.89 19.58
C GLY A 494 7.30 -25.87 18.57
N SER A 495 7.87 -27.08 18.45
CA SER A 495 7.30 -28.15 17.62
C SER A 495 5.97 -28.67 18.16
N ASP A 496 5.80 -28.74 19.49
CA ASP A 496 4.51 -29.05 20.12
C ASP A 496 3.50 -27.93 19.89
N VAL A 497 3.92 -26.67 19.90
CA VAL A 497 3.08 -25.50 19.56
C VAL A 497 2.58 -25.61 18.12
N LYS A 498 3.48 -25.84 17.16
CA LYS A 498 3.13 -25.99 15.74
C LYS A 498 2.15 -27.14 15.53
N ARG A 499 2.43 -28.30 16.13
CA ARG A 499 1.52 -29.46 16.09
C ARG A 499 0.16 -29.16 16.72
N ALA A 500 0.12 -28.38 17.80
CA ALA A 500 -1.13 -27.97 18.41
C ALA A 500 -1.95 -27.05 17.49
N GLU A 501 -1.31 -26.14 16.75
CA GLU A 501 -1.98 -25.32 15.74
C GLU A 501 -2.54 -26.17 14.60
N ASP A 502 -1.79 -27.16 14.12
CA ASP A 502 -2.26 -28.07 13.07
C ASP A 502 -3.45 -28.92 13.54
N LEU A 503 -3.42 -29.43 14.78
CA LEU A 503 -4.54 -30.12 15.40
C LEU A 503 -5.77 -29.21 15.53
N TYR A 504 -5.56 -27.94 15.87
CA TYR A 504 -6.64 -26.97 15.97
C TYR A 504 -7.30 -26.71 14.62
N ARG A 505 -6.52 -26.57 13.54
CA ARG A 505 -7.05 -26.43 12.17
C ARG A 505 -7.79 -27.68 11.69
N ALA A 506 -7.48 -28.84 12.26
CA ALA A 506 -8.16 -30.10 11.97
C ALA A 506 -9.36 -30.38 12.92
N ASP A 507 -9.88 -29.36 13.62
CA ASP A 507 -10.95 -29.45 14.62
C ASP A 507 -10.68 -30.42 15.78
N LYS A 508 -9.42 -30.77 16.03
CA LYS A 508 -8.99 -31.64 17.14
C LYS A 508 -8.59 -30.81 18.35
N VAL A 509 -9.48 -29.92 18.79
CA VAL A 509 -9.21 -28.92 19.84
C VAL A 509 -8.76 -29.56 21.15
N ALA A 510 -9.37 -30.68 21.56
CA ALA A 510 -9.01 -31.37 22.80
C ALA A 510 -7.55 -31.87 22.80
N GLU A 511 -7.08 -32.42 21.68
CA GLU A 511 -5.69 -32.86 21.52
C GLU A 511 -4.73 -31.66 21.49
N ALA A 512 -5.12 -30.58 20.79
CA ALA A 512 -4.34 -29.34 20.74
C ALA A 512 -4.13 -28.75 22.14
N LEU A 513 -5.17 -28.73 22.99
CA LEU A 513 -5.10 -28.20 24.35
C LEU A 513 -4.10 -28.96 25.24
N VAL A 514 -3.90 -30.27 25.02
CA VAL A 514 -2.89 -31.05 25.78
C VAL A 514 -1.48 -30.54 25.47
N LEU A 515 -1.17 -30.37 24.18
CA LEU A 515 0.13 -29.86 23.73
C LEU A 515 0.35 -28.41 24.16
N LEU A 516 -0.66 -27.54 24.05
CA LEU A 516 -0.57 -26.14 24.48
C LEU A 516 -0.31 -26.02 25.98
N LYS A 517 -0.96 -26.85 26.83
CA LYS A 517 -0.69 -26.84 28.29
C LYS A 517 0.73 -27.25 28.60
N LYS A 518 1.23 -28.31 27.93
CA LYS A 518 2.61 -28.78 28.08
C LYS A 518 3.61 -27.70 27.66
N ALA A 519 3.42 -27.12 26.47
CA ALA A 519 4.28 -26.07 25.94
C ALA A 519 4.29 -24.81 26.83
N ARG A 520 3.12 -24.37 27.29
CA ARG A 520 2.98 -23.22 28.21
C ARG A 520 3.79 -23.38 29.49
N ALA A 521 3.86 -24.59 30.06
CA ALA A 521 4.57 -24.83 31.32
C ALA A 521 6.10 -24.61 31.20
N ALA A 522 6.65 -24.73 29.99
CA ALA A 522 8.07 -24.49 29.70
C ALA A 522 8.32 -23.19 28.92
N ALA A 523 7.27 -22.37 28.71
CA ALA A 523 7.35 -21.19 27.86
C ALA A 523 8.03 -20.00 28.57
N PRO A 524 8.81 -19.19 27.84
CA PRO A 524 9.36 -17.96 28.39
C PRO A 524 8.23 -16.93 28.65
N PRO A 525 8.41 -15.96 29.58
CA PRO A 525 7.36 -14.99 29.91
C PRO A 525 6.74 -14.24 28.72
N PRO A 526 7.52 -13.79 27.70
CA PRO A 526 6.95 -13.13 26.52
C PRO A 526 5.98 -13.99 25.69
N ALA A 527 6.05 -15.33 25.79
CA ALA A 527 5.16 -16.24 25.07
C ALA A 527 3.82 -16.49 25.77
N LEU A 528 3.70 -16.18 27.07
CA LEU A 528 2.52 -16.51 27.88
C LEU A 528 1.21 -15.91 27.35
N PRO A 529 1.16 -14.66 26.84
CA PRO A 529 -0.08 -14.10 26.29
C PRO A 529 -0.69 -14.93 25.16
N TYR A 530 0.14 -15.50 24.28
CA TYR A 530 -0.32 -16.38 23.21
C TYR A 530 -0.94 -17.67 23.77
N PHE A 531 -0.28 -18.31 24.73
CA PHE A 531 -0.80 -19.53 25.34
C PHE A 531 -2.08 -19.30 26.12
N ASP A 532 -2.14 -18.23 26.92
CA ASP A 532 -3.33 -17.88 27.70
C ASP A 532 -4.53 -17.62 26.78
N GLN A 533 -4.30 -16.91 25.67
CA GLN A 533 -5.32 -16.69 24.65
C GLN A 533 -5.80 -18.00 24.02
N ARG A 534 -4.89 -18.85 23.55
CA ARG A 534 -5.24 -20.09 22.82
C ARG A 534 -5.87 -21.14 23.71
N LEU A 535 -5.43 -21.24 24.97
CA LEU A 535 -6.04 -22.15 25.95
C LEU A 535 -7.44 -21.69 26.35
N ALA A 536 -7.67 -20.39 26.51
CA ALA A 536 -9.00 -19.85 26.81
C ALA A 536 -9.96 -20.05 25.63
N ALA A 537 -9.54 -19.73 24.40
CA ALA A 537 -10.33 -19.95 23.19
C ALA A 537 -10.67 -21.44 22.98
N GLY A 538 -9.65 -22.31 23.03
CA GLY A 538 -9.88 -23.74 22.84
C GLY A 538 -10.73 -24.36 23.94
N ARG A 539 -10.73 -23.82 25.16
CA ARG A 539 -11.64 -24.27 26.23
C ARG A 539 -13.09 -23.89 25.92
N ILE A 540 -13.34 -22.66 25.48
CA ILE A 540 -14.67 -22.20 25.03
C ILE A 540 -15.19 -23.12 23.92
N GLU A 541 -14.37 -23.39 22.90
CA GLU A 541 -14.73 -24.26 21.77
C GLU A 541 -14.98 -25.71 22.22
N ALA A 542 -14.11 -26.29 23.05
CA ALA A 542 -14.26 -27.66 23.54
C ALA A 542 -15.48 -27.83 24.47
N ASP A 543 -15.77 -26.83 25.30
CA ASP A 543 -16.95 -26.84 26.17
C ASP A 543 -18.24 -26.74 25.34
N MET A 544 -18.26 -25.86 24.35
CA MET A 544 -19.39 -25.69 23.43
C MET A 544 -19.65 -26.95 22.59
N ALA A 545 -18.61 -27.54 22.00
CA ALA A 545 -18.72 -28.79 21.23
C ALA A 545 -19.17 -29.97 22.11
N GLY A 546 -18.83 -29.96 23.40
CA GLY A 546 -19.24 -30.96 24.37
C GLY A 546 -20.62 -30.74 24.99
N GLY A 547 -21.38 -29.72 24.56
CA GLY A 547 -22.69 -29.38 25.11
C GLY A 547 -22.64 -28.87 26.56
N ARG A 548 -21.47 -28.42 27.03
CA ARG A 548 -21.30 -27.83 28.37
C ARG A 548 -21.70 -26.34 28.33
N PRO A 549 -22.24 -25.78 29.43
CA PRO A 549 -22.52 -24.35 29.50
C PRO A 549 -21.25 -23.51 29.33
N VAL A 550 -21.28 -22.52 28.43
CA VAL A 550 -20.18 -21.58 28.19
C VAL A 550 -20.67 -20.15 28.32
N THR A 551 -19.83 -19.29 28.90
CA THR A 551 -20.09 -17.84 28.97
C THR A 551 -19.56 -17.17 27.70
N LEU A 552 -20.45 -16.50 26.95
CA LEU A 552 -20.09 -15.70 25.77
C LEU A 552 -19.79 -14.23 26.10
N PHE A 553 -19.68 -13.91 27.38
CA PHE A 553 -19.14 -12.62 27.84
C PHE A 553 -17.63 -12.72 27.97
N SER A 554 -16.92 -11.72 27.45
CA SER A 554 -15.48 -11.66 27.59
C SER A 554 -15.07 -11.32 29.02
N ALA A 555 -13.94 -11.88 29.46
CA ALA A 555 -13.28 -11.42 30.67
C ALA A 555 -12.64 -10.04 30.44
N ARG A 556 -12.31 -9.32 31.52
CA ARG A 556 -11.57 -8.04 31.42
C ARG A 556 -10.26 -8.15 30.65
N THR A 557 -9.63 -9.33 30.67
CA THR A 557 -8.39 -9.62 29.95
C THR A 557 -8.60 -9.91 28.47
N LEU A 558 -9.85 -10.04 28.02
CA LEU A 558 -10.24 -10.56 26.70
C LEU A 558 -9.64 -11.94 26.38
N ALA A 559 -9.19 -12.69 27.39
CA ALA A 559 -8.61 -14.01 27.18
C ALA A 559 -9.63 -14.94 26.48
N GLY A 560 -9.22 -15.49 25.34
CA GLY A 560 -10.05 -16.33 24.47
C GLY A 560 -10.83 -15.55 23.40
N TRP A 561 -10.72 -14.22 23.37
CA TRP A 561 -11.42 -13.34 22.42
C TRP A 561 -10.42 -12.57 21.55
N THR A 562 -10.70 -12.46 20.26
CA THR A 562 -9.90 -11.67 19.33
C THR A 562 -10.72 -10.46 18.89
N PRO A 563 -10.32 -9.23 19.23
CA PRO A 563 -11.01 -8.03 18.73
C PRO A 563 -10.93 -7.99 17.19
N VAL A 564 -12.09 -7.98 16.54
CA VAL A 564 -12.18 -7.89 15.07
C VAL A 564 -12.22 -6.43 14.61
N ASN A 565 -12.99 -5.58 15.29
CA ASN A 565 -13.12 -4.15 15.01
C ASN A 565 -13.38 -3.34 16.28
N GLY A 566 -12.92 -2.08 16.30
CA GLY A 566 -13.15 -1.11 17.38
C GLY A 566 -12.22 -1.26 18.60
N THR A 567 -12.26 -0.27 19.50
CA THR A 567 -11.54 -0.29 20.78
C THR A 567 -12.44 -0.90 21.85
N TRP A 568 -12.06 -2.05 22.41
CA TRP A 568 -12.84 -2.73 23.43
C TRP A 568 -12.35 -2.36 24.84
N LYS A 569 -13.26 -1.92 25.71
CA LYS A 569 -13.05 -1.80 27.16
C LYS A 569 -14.14 -2.61 27.85
N VAL A 570 -13.74 -3.56 28.70
CA VAL A 570 -14.63 -4.50 29.42
C VAL A 570 -14.71 -4.15 30.90
#